data_AF-A0A1E3A7N0-F1
#
_entry.id   AF-A0A1E3A7N0-F1
#
_cell.length_a   1.000
_cell.length_b   1.000
_cell.length_c   1.000
_cell.angle_alpha   90.00
_cell.angle_beta   90.00
_cell.angle_gamma   90.00
#
_symmetry.space_group_name_H-M   'P 1'
#
loop_
_entity.id
_entity.type
_entity.pdbx_description
1 polymer ?
#
loop_
_entity_poly.entity_id
_entity_poly.type
_entity_poly.pdbx_seq_one_letter_code
_entity_poly.pdbx_strand_id
1 'polypeptide(L)'
;MTLLTCIAIVFFGFAVYNLSCAIVDVPTKKTSRMMMLSRKQQGVKAENLLDVYVTKIAGMIAPYLRIDRLKRNKLQRAIAIAGMEMTPEVYTARAWVTAAGVGACALPMTLIMPLFVPVLIGLAVALWFSTYYAAFDFVKKRRKLIETEIPRFALTIGQNLENDRDVLKILTSYRRVAGKDFGAELDQTIADMKTGNYENALLHFETRIGSPMLSDVIRGLIGALRGDDQRMYFKMICFDMRQIEQNNLKKEAAKRPKKIQRYSMMMLICIMIIYLVVLCTEVLGSLGAFFG
;
A
#
# COMPACT_ATOMS: atom_id res chain seq x y z
N MET A 1 -15.14 -50.41 -7.98
CA MET A 1 -15.81 -49.48 -7.03
C MET A 1 -15.07 -48.16 -6.88
N THR A 2 -13.75 -48.13 -6.67
CA THR A 2 -12.95 -46.89 -6.50
C THR A 2 -12.86 -45.99 -7.74
N LEU A 3 -12.78 -46.55 -8.95
CA LEU A 3 -12.77 -45.76 -10.20
C LEU A 3 -14.09 -45.04 -10.47
N LEU A 4 -15.22 -45.67 -10.13
CA LEU A 4 -16.56 -45.12 -10.34
C LEU A 4 -16.84 -43.96 -9.37
N THR A 5 -16.33 -44.06 -8.13
CA THR A 5 -16.37 -42.96 -7.16
C THR A 5 -15.51 -41.78 -7.59
N CYS A 6 -14.34 -42.00 -8.19
CA CYS A 6 -13.51 -40.92 -8.71
C CYS A 6 -14.20 -40.19 -9.88
N ILE A 7 -14.82 -40.92 -10.80
CA ILE A 7 -15.57 -40.34 -11.93
C ILE A 7 -16.79 -39.56 -11.42
N ALA A 8 -17.53 -40.10 -10.45
CA ALA A 8 -18.67 -39.40 -9.83
C ALA A 8 -18.25 -38.10 -9.12
N ILE A 9 -17.10 -38.08 -8.43
CA ILE A 9 -16.56 -36.88 -7.79
C ILE A 9 -16.18 -35.82 -8.84
N VAL A 10 -15.60 -36.22 -9.97
CA VAL A 10 -15.25 -35.30 -11.07
C VAL A 10 -16.50 -34.70 -11.72
N PHE A 11 -17.51 -35.52 -12.01
CA PHE A 11 -18.77 -35.03 -12.58
C PHE A 11 -19.56 -34.17 -11.59
N PHE A 12 -19.56 -34.52 -10.30
CA PHE A 12 -20.17 -33.71 -9.25
C PHE A 12 -19.43 -32.38 -9.08
N GLY A 13 -18.10 -32.39 -9.13
CA GLY A 13 -17.29 -31.16 -9.13
C GLY A 13 -17.56 -30.27 -10.35
N PHE A 14 -17.75 -30.87 -11.53
CA PHE A 14 -18.12 -30.14 -12.75
C PHE A 14 -19.55 -29.57 -12.69
N ALA A 15 -20.49 -30.31 -12.10
CA ALA A 15 -21.86 -29.88 -11.87
C ALA A 15 -21.91 -28.73 -10.84
N VAL A 16 -21.21 -28.86 -9.71
CA VAL A 16 -21.10 -27.80 -8.69
C VAL A 16 -20.39 -26.57 -9.25
N TYR A 17 -19.38 -26.74 -10.11
CA TYR A 17 -18.71 -25.63 -10.80
C TYR A 17 -19.65 -24.88 -11.76
N ASN A 18 -20.44 -25.59 -12.54
CA ASN A 18 -21.42 -24.95 -13.44
C ASN A 18 -22.59 -24.32 -12.67
N LEU A 19 -23.04 -24.96 -11.58
CA LEU A 19 -24.09 -24.43 -10.72
C LEU A 19 -23.62 -23.17 -9.97
N SER A 20 -22.39 -23.17 -9.46
CA SER A 20 -21.79 -21.98 -8.85
C SER A 20 -21.55 -20.86 -9.86
N CYS A 21 -21.19 -21.18 -11.11
CA CYS A 21 -21.14 -20.17 -12.18
C CYS A 21 -22.52 -19.59 -12.53
N ALA A 22 -23.58 -20.42 -12.48
CA ALA A 22 -24.96 -20.00 -12.77
C ALA A 22 -25.58 -19.18 -11.63
N ILE A 23 -25.30 -19.52 -10.36
CA ILE A 23 -25.81 -18.79 -9.19
C ILE A 23 -25.07 -17.46 -8.99
N VAL A 24 -23.77 -17.41 -9.32
CA VAL A 24 -22.92 -16.22 -9.13
C VAL A 24 -22.90 -15.32 -10.38
N ASP A 25 -23.72 -15.63 -11.40
CA ASP A 25 -23.81 -14.88 -12.67
C ASP A 25 -22.43 -14.63 -13.32
N VAL A 26 -21.55 -15.62 -13.23
CA VAL A 26 -20.15 -15.50 -13.63
C VAL A 26 -20.02 -15.86 -15.11
N PRO A 27 -19.51 -14.96 -15.98
CA PRO A 27 -19.31 -15.28 -17.39
C PRO A 27 -18.40 -16.49 -17.53
N THR A 28 -18.83 -17.49 -18.30
CA THR A 28 -18.07 -18.72 -18.56
C THR A 28 -16.68 -18.37 -19.11
N LYS A 29 -15.67 -19.27 -18.95
CA LYS A 29 -14.27 -19.09 -19.39
C LYS A 29 -14.10 -18.54 -20.82
N LYS A 30 -15.09 -18.73 -21.71
CA LYS A 30 -15.12 -18.21 -23.09
C LYS A 30 -15.50 -16.72 -23.15
N THR A 31 -16.49 -16.29 -22.39
CA THR A 31 -16.98 -14.90 -22.35
C THR A 31 -16.01 -13.97 -21.60
N SER A 32 -15.33 -14.48 -20.57
CA SER A 32 -14.27 -13.74 -19.87
C SER A 32 -13.01 -13.52 -20.73
N ARG A 33 -12.68 -14.46 -21.63
CA ARG A 33 -11.62 -14.25 -22.66
C ARG A 33 -11.99 -13.17 -23.69
N MET A 34 -13.26 -13.08 -24.10
CA MET A 34 -13.73 -12.03 -25.02
C MET A 34 -13.76 -10.64 -24.36
N MET A 35 -14.17 -10.54 -23.09
CA MET A 35 -14.09 -9.27 -22.33
C MET A 35 -12.65 -8.79 -22.14
N MET A 36 -11.70 -9.71 -21.91
CA MET A 36 -10.27 -9.40 -21.80
C MET A 36 -9.67 -8.88 -23.12
N LEU A 37 -10.09 -9.42 -24.26
CA LEU A 37 -9.67 -8.93 -25.57
C LEU A 37 -10.18 -7.51 -25.84
N SER A 38 -11.43 -7.21 -25.45
CA SER A 38 -12.00 -5.87 -25.59
C SER A 38 -11.38 -4.84 -24.63
N ARG A 39 -11.02 -5.22 -23.40
CA ARG A 39 -10.33 -4.33 -22.44
C ARG A 39 -8.85 -4.11 -22.75
N LYS A 40 -8.18 -5.10 -23.36
CA LYS A 40 -6.80 -4.95 -23.85
C LYS A 40 -6.70 -3.93 -25.00
N GLN A 41 -7.76 -3.77 -25.79
CA GLN A 41 -7.87 -2.71 -26.81
C GLN A 41 -8.12 -1.31 -26.20
N GLN A 42 -8.61 -1.21 -24.97
CA GLN A 42 -8.87 0.06 -24.26
C GLN A 42 -7.70 0.57 -23.40
N GLY A 43 -6.53 -0.09 -23.44
CA GLY A 43 -5.31 0.40 -22.76
C GLY A 43 -5.31 0.25 -21.23
N VAL A 44 -6.29 -0.44 -20.65
CA VAL A 44 -6.33 -0.74 -19.21
C VAL A 44 -5.47 -1.98 -18.93
N LYS A 45 -4.63 -1.93 -17.89
CA LYS A 45 -3.69 -3.00 -17.50
C LYS A 45 -4.39 -4.37 -17.50
N ALA A 46 -3.72 -5.38 -18.07
CA ALA A 46 -4.21 -6.74 -18.13
C ALA A 46 -4.37 -7.33 -16.72
N GLU A 47 -5.57 -7.25 -16.16
CA GLU A 47 -5.90 -7.93 -14.90
C GLU A 47 -6.06 -9.44 -15.15
N ASN A 48 -5.53 -10.27 -14.26
CA ASN A 48 -5.66 -11.72 -14.37
C ASN A 48 -7.15 -12.11 -14.30
N LEU A 49 -7.57 -13.14 -15.04
CA LEU A 49 -8.96 -13.64 -15.02
C LEU A 49 -9.45 -13.94 -13.59
N LEU A 50 -8.57 -14.45 -12.72
CA LEU A 50 -8.90 -14.68 -11.32
C LEU A 50 -9.25 -13.39 -10.58
N ASP A 51 -8.59 -12.29 -10.91
CA ASP A 51 -8.82 -11.00 -10.30
C ASP A 51 -10.19 -10.43 -10.67
N VAL A 52 -10.62 -10.63 -11.93
CA VAL A 52 -11.96 -10.27 -12.40
C VAL A 52 -13.05 -11.08 -11.69
N TYR A 53 -12.82 -12.39 -11.47
CA TYR A 53 -13.77 -13.26 -10.77
C TYR A 53 -13.86 -12.89 -9.29
N VAL A 54 -12.72 -12.69 -8.62
CA VAL A 54 -12.68 -12.27 -7.21
C VAL A 54 -13.36 -10.91 -7.05
N THR A 55 -13.16 -9.97 -7.96
CA THR A 55 -13.78 -8.63 -7.90
C THR A 55 -15.30 -8.69 -8.12
N LYS A 56 -15.79 -9.62 -8.95
CA LYS A 56 -17.23 -9.83 -9.15
C LYS A 56 -17.90 -10.50 -7.94
N ILE A 57 -17.28 -11.52 -7.36
CA ILE A 57 -17.74 -12.18 -6.12
C ILE A 57 -17.71 -11.17 -4.95
N ALA A 58 -16.69 -10.32 -4.91
CA ALA A 58 -16.59 -9.23 -3.94
C ALA A 58 -17.74 -8.21 -4.10
N GLY A 59 -18.15 -7.90 -5.33
CA GLY A 59 -19.32 -7.07 -5.62
C GLY A 59 -20.63 -7.64 -5.09
N MET A 60 -20.78 -8.97 -5.07
CA MET A 60 -21.97 -9.64 -4.55
C MET A 60 -21.99 -9.70 -3.02
N ILE A 61 -20.82 -9.74 -2.37
CA ILE A 61 -20.66 -9.76 -0.90
C ILE A 61 -20.65 -8.34 -0.31
N ALA A 62 -20.29 -7.33 -1.10
CA ALA A 62 -20.28 -5.92 -0.73
C ALA A 62 -21.54 -5.43 0.02
N PRO A 63 -22.79 -5.74 -0.40
CA PRO A 63 -23.99 -5.28 0.30
C PRO A 63 -24.17 -5.90 1.70
N TYR A 64 -23.53 -7.04 1.99
CA TYR A 64 -23.61 -7.69 3.31
C TYR A 64 -22.56 -7.14 4.29
N LEU A 65 -21.54 -6.45 3.80
CA LEU A 65 -20.44 -5.94 4.62
C LEU A 65 -20.78 -4.53 5.15
N ARG A 66 -21.38 -4.46 6.35
CA ARG A 66 -21.57 -3.17 7.04
C ARG A 66 -20.25 -2.63 7.59
N ILE A 67 -19.56 -1.82 6.80
CA ILE A 67 -18.38 -1.07 7.24
C ILE A 67 -18.82 0.18 8.01
N ASP A 68 -18.28 0.37 9.20
CA ASP A 68 -18.49 1.58 10.02
C ASP A 68 -18.14 2.86 9.24
N ARG A 69 -18.94 3.94 9.40
CA ARG A 69 -18.87 5.16 8.57
C ARG A 69 -17.48 5.79 8.59
N LEU A 70 -16.79 5.77 9.74
CA LEU A 70 -15.42 6.29 9.87
C LEU A 70 -14.40 5.48 9.07
N LYS A 71 -14.49 4.14 9.12
CA LYS A 71 -13.61 3.24 8.37
C LYS A 71 -13.86 3.34 6.87
N ARG A 72 -15.13 3.46 6.46
CA ARG A 72 -15.53 3.65 5.07
C ARG A 72 -14.93 4.93 4.49
N ASN A 73 -15.05 6.05 5.20
CA ASN A 73 -14.52 7.33 4.74
C ASN A 73 -12.99 7.31 4.61
N LYS A 74 -12.27 6.66 5.53
CA LYS A 74 -10.80 6.50 5.43
C LYS A 74 -10.40 5.64 4.24
N LEU A 75 -11.09 4.52 4.02
CA LEU A 75 -10.80 3.61 2.92
C LEU A 75 -11.16 4.23 1.56
N GLN A 76 -12.28 4.96 1.48
CA GLN A 76 -12.70 5.68 0.28
C GLN A 76 -11.68 6.75 -0.11
N ARG A 77 -11.16 7.52 0.85
CA ARG A 77 -10.05 8.47 0.59
C ARG A 77 -8.81 7.76 0.08
N ALA A 78 -8.43 6.63 0.70
CA ALA A 78 -7.27 5.86 0.28
C ALA A 78 -7.40 5.30 -1.16
N ILE A 79 -8.59 4.78 -1.51
CA ILE A 79 -8.89 4.26 -2.84
C ILE A 79 -8.92 5.38 -3.89
N ALA A 80 -9.55 6.52 -3.59
CA ALA A 80 -9.58 7.68 -4.47
C ALA A 80 -8.16 8.20 -4.77
N ILE A 81 -7.30 8.29 -3.75
CA ILE A 81 -5.89 8.69 -3.89
C ILE A 81 -5.09 7.68 -4.72
N ALA A 82 -5.43 6.39 -4.62
CA ALA A 82 -4.80 5.31 -5.37
C ALA A 82 -5.29 5.17 -6.82
N GLY A 83 -6.30 5.95 -7.24
CA GLY A 83 -6.86 5.90 -8.58
C GLY A 83 -7.53 4.56 -8.92
N MET A 84 -7.98 3.82 -7.91
CA MET A 84 -8.68 2.54 -8.11
C MET A 84 -10.19 2.82 -8.23
N GLU A 85 -10.82 2.39 -9.32
CA GLU A 85 -12.27 2.51 -9.56
C GLU A 85 -13.11 1.48 -8.76
N MET A 86 -12.77 1.26 -7.48
CA MET A 86 -13.46 0.26 -6.64
C MET A 86 -14.10 0.91 -5.42
N THR A 87 -15.33 0.49 -5.08
CA THR A 87 -15.97 0.94 -3.86
C THR A 87 -15.26 0.35 -2.63
N PRO A 88 -15.24 1.05 -1.48
CA PRO A 88 -14.60 0.56 -0.27
C PRO A 88 -15.13 -0.80 0.20
N GLU A 89 -16.39 -1.09 -0.08
CA GLU A 89 -17.05 -2.37 0.22
C GLU A 89 -16.56 -3.50 -0.68
N VAL A 90 -16.35 -3.24 -1.98
CA VAL A 90 -15.78 -4.20 -2.93
C VAL A 90 -14.32 -4.47 -2.62
N TYR A 91 -13.56 -3.47 -2.18
CA TYR A 91 -12.15 -3.62 -1.82
C TYR A 91 -11.95 -4.55 -0.61
N THR A 92 -12.74 -4.36 0.46
CA THR A 92 -12.69 -5.25 1.62
C THR A 92 -13.24 -6.63 1.31
N ALA A 93 -14.33 -6.72 0.53
CA ALA A 93 -14.89 -7.99 0.11
C ALA A 93 -13.88 -8.76 -0.76
N ARG A 94 -13.09 -8.10 -1.61
CA ARG A 94 -12.02 -8.72 -2.39
C ARG A 94 -10.95 -9.34 -1.50
N ALA A 95 -10.49 -8.62 -0.47
CA ALA A 95 -9.53 -9.16 0.51
C ALA A 95 -10.09 -10.40 1.23
N TRP A 96 -11.36 -10.37 1.62
CA TRP A 96 -12.05 -11.51 2.24
C TRP A 96 -12.22 -12.70 1.29
N VAL A 97 -12.60 -12.46 0.03
CA VAL A 97 -12.77 -13.52 -0.98
C VAL A 97 -11.43 -14.17 -1.31
N THR A 98 -10.34 -13.40 -1.41
CA THR A 98 -9.01 -13.97 -1.62
C THR A 98 -8.55 -14.82 -0.43
N ALA A 99 -8.79 -14.35 0.79
CA ALA A 99 -8.42 -15.07 2.00
C ALA A 99 -9.27 -16.34 2.19
N ALA A 100 -10.58 -16.24 1.95
CA ALA A 100 -11.52 -17.37 1.98
C ALA A 100 -11.22 -18.40 0.90
N GLY A 101 -10.82 -17.97 -0.30
CA GLY A 101 -10.39 -18.88 -1.37
C GLY A 101 -9.16 -19.70 -0.98
N VAL A 102 -8.15 -19.07 -0.40
CA VAL A 102 -6.92 -19.75 0.07
C VAL A 102 -7.22 -20.61 1.31
N GLY A 103 -8.07 -20.15 2.21
CA GLY A 103 -8.54 -20.92 3.38
C GLY A 103 -9.40 -22.13 3.01
N ALA A 104 -10.24 -22.01 1.99
CA ALA A 104 -11.06 -23.12 1.49
C ALA A 104 -10.19 -24.23 0.87
N CYS A 105 -9.04 -23.89 0.28
CA CYS A 105 -8.04 -24.88 -0.16
C CYS A 105 -7.38 -25.64 1.00
N ALA A 106 -7.46 -25.15 2.24
CA ALA A 106 -6.96 -25.87 3.41
C ALA A 106 -7.88 -27.04 3.81
N LEU A 107 -9.19 -26.95 3.57
CA LEU A 107 -10.17 -28.01 3.89
C LEU A 107 -9.87 -29.36 3.20
N PRO A 108 -9.68 -29.45 1.87
CA PRO A 108 -9.29 -30.71 1.24
C PRO A 108 -7.87 -31.14 1.64
N MET A 109 -7.00 -30.20 2.01
CA MET A 109 -5.62 -30.49 2.40
C MET A 109 -5.53 -31.12 3.80
N THR A 110 -6.54 -30.96 4.67
CA THR A 110 -6.60 -31.64 5.97
C THR A 110 -6.61 -33.17 5.83
N LEU A 111 -7.21 -33.69 4.74
CA LEU A 111 -7.31 -35.12 4.45
C LEU A 111 -6.03 -35.70 3.82
N ILE A 112 -5.21 -34.88 3.15
CA ILE A 112 -4.01 -35.33 2.42
C ILE A 112 -2.74 -35.13 3.27
N MET A 113 -2.57 -33.96 3.88
CA MET A 113 -1.40 -33.62 4.72
C MET A 113 -1.80 -32.61 5.82
N PRO A 114 -2.16 -33.07 7.03
CA PRO A 114 -2.65 -32.19 8.10
C PRO A 114 -1.60 -31.18 8.61
N LEU A 115 -0.30 -31.48 8.47
CA LEU A 115 0.78 -30.58 8.89
C LEU A 115 0.88 -29.30 8.04
N PHE A 116 0.34 -29.28 6.83
CA PHE A 116 0.38 -28.12 5.92
C PHE A 116 -0.74 -27.10 6.18
N VAL A 117 -1.75 -27.49 6.95
CA VAL A 117 -2.94 -26.68 7.25
C VAL A 117 -2.58 -25.37 8.00
N PRO A 118 -1.72 -25.37 9.04
CA PRO A 118 -1.31 -24.13 9.70
C PRO A 118 -0.57 -23.18 8.78
N VAL A 119 0.23 -23.71 7.85
CA VAL A 119 0.98 -22.90 6.85
C VAL A 119 0.01 -22.20 5.89
N LEU A 120 -1.00 -22.93 5.39
CA LEU A 120 -2.03 -22.36 4.50
C LEU A 120 -2.91 -21.32 5.21
N ILE A 121 -3.27 -21.55 6.48
CA ILE A 121 -3.99 -20.57 7.29
C ILE A 121 -3.14 -19.31 7.50
N GLY A 122 -1.85 -19.47 7.84
CA GLY A 122 -0.92 -18.35 7.94
C GLY A 122 -0.80 -17.55 6.64
N LEU A 123 -0.78 -18.23 5.50
CA LEU A 123 -0.71 -17.61 4.18
C LEU A 123 -2.01 -16.87 3.83
N ALA A 124 -3.19 -17.43 4.14
CA ALA A 124 -4.47 -16.76 3.96
C ALA A 124 -4.58 -15.46 4.79
N VAL A 125 -4.12 -15.49 6.04
CA VAL A 125 -4.07 -14.30 6.90
C VAL A 125 -3.08 -13.27 6.34
N ALA A 126 -1.88 -13.70 5.94
CA ALA A 126 -0.88 -12.81 5.35
C ALA A 126 -1.38 -12.14 4.06
N LEU A 127 -2.08 -12.88 3.20
CA LEU A 127 -2.70 -12.33 1.99
C LEU A 127 -3.84 -11.36 2.32
N TRP A 128 -4.66 -11.65 3.34
CA TRP A 128 -5.68 -10.70 3.80
C TRP A 128 -5.05 -9.39 4.26
N PHE A 129 -3.99 -9.45 5.07
CA PHE A 129 -3.25 -8.27 5.50
C PHE A 129 -2.64 -7.53 4.31
N SER A 130 -1.95 -8.24 3.41
CA SER A 130 -1.31 -7.62 2.24
C SER A 130 -2.31 -6.93 1.32
N THR A 131 -3.42 -7.60 1.00
CA THR A 131 -4.48 -7.04 0.14
C THR A 131 -5.22 -5.90 0.82
N TYR A 132 -5.54 -5.99 2.12
CA TYR A 132 -6.21 -4.91 2.84
C TYR A 132 -5.34 -3.65 2.97
N TYR A 133 -4.05 -3.81 3.27
CA TYR A 133 -3.14 -2.67 3.47
C TYR A 133 -2.55 -2.09 2.17
N ALA A 134 -2.71 -2.74 1.02
CA ALA A 134 -2.14 -2.27 -0.25
C ALA A 134 -2.56 -0.83 -0.63
N ALA A 135 -3.83 -0.46 -0.47
CA ALA A 135 -4.32 0.90 -0.73
C ALA A 135 -3.69 1.93 0.23
N PHE A 136 -3.59 1.59 1.51
CA PHE A 136 -2.97 2.45 2.52
C PHE A 136 -1.46 2.60 2.29
N ASP A 137 -0.79 1.53 1.87
CA ASP A 137 0.63 1.55 1.53
C ASP A 137 0.89 2.41 0.29
N PHE A 138 -0.01 2.38 -0.70
CA PHE A 138 0.08 3.28 -1.86
C PHE A 138 -0.04 4.75 -1.44
N VAL A 139 -1.05 5.09 -0.64
CA VAL A 139 -1.23 6.45 -0.10
C VAL A 139 -0.02 6.87 0.73
N LYS A 140 0.51 5.98 1.57
CA LYS A 140 1.70 6.23 2.38
C LYS A 140 2.94 6.47 1.52
N LYS A 141 3.13 5.71 0.45
CA LYS A 141 4.22 5.89 -0.52
C LYS A 141 4.10 7.23 -1.24
N ARG A 142 2.93 7.54 -1.80
CA ARG A 142 2.66 8.81 -2.49
C ARG A 142 2.86 10.00 -1.54
N ARG A 143 2.34 9.92 -0.32
CA ARG A 143 2.54 10.94 0.71
C ARG A 143 4.01 11.13 1.07
N LYS A 144 4.78 10.05 1.18
CA LYS A 144 6.22 10.13 1.47
C LYS A 144 6.99 10.83 0.33
N LEU A 145 6.64 10.55 -0.92
CA LEU A 145 7.22 11.25 -2.08
C LEU A 145 6.93 12.76 -2.00
N ILE A 146 5.68 13.12 -1.76
CA ILE A 146 5.27 14.52 -1.57
C ILE A 146 6.01 15.17 -0.39
N GLU A 147 6.07 14.52 0.77
CA GLU A 147 6.76 15.02 1.96
C GLU A 147 8.25 15.28 1.75
N THR A 148 8.88 14.57 0.81
CA THR A 148 10.28 14.79 0.44
C THR A 148 10.45 16.08 -0.39
N GLU A 149 9.42 16.49 -1.13
CA GLU A 149 9.44 17.71 -1.96
C GLU A 149 9.03 18.97 -1.18
N ILE A 150 8.26 18.84 -0.08
CA ILE A 150 7.77 19.97 0.72
C ILE A 150 8.88 20.92 1.20
N PRO A 151 10.03 20.48 1.74
CA PRO A 151 11.09 21.39 2.18
C PRO A 151 11.64 22.26 1.04
N ARG A 152 11.77 21.67 -0.16
CA ARG A 152 12.21 22.39 -1.36
C ARG A 152 11.15 23.40 -1.81
N PHE A 153 9.88 23.03 -1.71
CA PHE A 153 8.76 23.92 -1.98
C PHE A 153 8.73 25.11 -1.02
N ALA A 154 8.81 24.87 0.29
CA ALA A 154 8.83 25.90 1.33
C ALA A 154 9.99 26.89 1.13
N LEU A 155 11.18 26.38 0.80
CA LEU A 155 12.36 27.21 0.54
C LEU A 155 12.17 28.08 -0.70
N THR A 156 11.61 27.51 -1.78
CA THR A 156 11.36 28.26 -3.01
C THR A 156 10.29 29.32 -2.81
N ILE A 157 9.24 29.03 -2.04
CA ILE A 157 8.24 30.04 -1.67
C ILE A 157 8.88 31.16 -0.86
N GLY A 158 9.64 30.84 0.18
CA GLY A 158 10.29 31.85 1.03
C GLY A 158 11.15 32.81 0.21
N GLN A 159 11.95 32.28 -0.72
CA GLN A 159 12.79 33.08 -1.62
C GLN A 159 11.98 33.93 -2.62
N ASN A 160 10.90 33.39 -3.17
CA ASN A 160 10.08 34.17 -4.10
C ASN A 160 9.24 35.22 -3.37
N LEU A 161 8.82 34.97 -2.13
CA LEU A 161 8.05 35.90 -1.31
C LEU A 161 8.88 37.13 -0.87
N GLU A 162 10.21 37.02 -0.89
CA GLU A 162 11.10 38.17 -0.73
C GLU A 162 10.98 39.15 -1.91
N ASN A 163 10.72 38.66 -3.12
CA ASN A 163 10.72 39.44 -4.36
C ASN A 163 9.31 39.81 -4.86
N ASP A 164 8.35 38.88 -4.79
CA ASP A 164 6.98 39.01 -5.30
C ASP A 164 5.98 38.58 -4.21
N ARG A 165 4.92 39.37 -4.00
CA ARG A 165 3.83 39.01 -3.06
C ARG A 165 2.69 38.19 -3.70
N ASP A 166 2.77 37.95 -5.01
CA ASP A 166 1.73 37.22 -5.73
C ASP A 166 1.90 35.70 -5.57
N VAL A 167 1.11 35.12 -4.66
CA VAL A 167 1.12 33.69 -4.37
C VAL A 167 0.75 32.84 -5.60
N LEU A 168 -0.16 33.31 -6.47
CA LEU A 168 -0.53 32.57 -7.68
C LEU A 168 0.66 32.45 -8.64
N LYS A 169 1.41 33.54 -8.82
CA LYS A 169 2.62 33.56 -9.63
C LYS A 169 3.70 32.64 -9.06
N ILE A 170 3.88 32.64 -7.74
CA ILE A 170 4.86 31.76 -7.06
C ILE A 170 4.51 30.28 -7.30
N LEU A 171 3.25 29.88 -7.10
CA LEU A 171 2.82 28.50 -7.31
C LEU A 171 2.96 28.08 -8.78
N THR A 172 2.62 28.97 -9.71
CA THR A 172 2.76 28.73 -11.16
C THR A 172 4.24 28.58 -11.57
N SER A 173 5.13 29.36 -10.97
CA SER A 173 6.58 29.25 -11.19
C SER A 173 7.10 27.90 -10.66
N TYR A 174 6.74 27.55 -9.42
CA TYR A 174 7.16 26.29 -8.81
C TYR A 174 6.62 25.05 -9.55
N ARG A 175 5.40 25.14 -10.12
CA ARG A 175 4.80 24.05 -10.90
C ARG A 175 5.69 23.54 -12.03
N ARG A 176 6.54 24.38 -12.62
CA ARG A 176 7.49 24.00 -13.68
C ARG A 176 8.61 23.07 -13.20
N VAL A 177 8.92 23.10 -11.90
CA VAL A 177 10.03 22.36 -11.27
C VAL A 177 9.51 21.25 -10.34
N ALA A 178 8.22 21.28 -9.99
CA ALA A 178 7.56 20.29 -9.14
C ALA A 178 7.60 18.86 -9.73
N GLY A 179 7.69 17.84 -8.87
CA GLY A 179 7.58 16.45 -9.27
C GLY A 179 6.19 16.11 -9.80
N LYS A 180 6.04 14.93 -10.43
CA LYS A 180 4.79 14.54 -11.11
C LYS A 180 3.57 14.54 -10.18
N ASP A 181 3.71 13.93 -9.00
CA ASP A 181 2.59 13.77 -8.05
C ASP A 181 2.25 15.09 -7.33
N PHE A 182 3.26 15.89 -6.97
CA PHE A 182 3.06 17.19 -6.33
C PHE A 182 2.58 18.26 -7.33
N GLY A 183 3.11 18.22 -8.55
CA GLY A 183 2.70 19.08 -9.66
C GLY A 183 1.25 18.90 -10.06
N ALA A 184 0.73 17.66 -10.06
CA ALA A 184 -0.69 17.41 -10.32
C ALA A 184 -1.60 18.05 -9.26
N GLU A 185 -1.22 17.98 -7.99
CA GLU A 185 -1.98 18.65 -6.91
C GLU A 185 -1.88 20.18 -7.01
N LEU A 186 -0.72 20.71 -7.41
CA LEU A 186 -0.53 22.14 -7.67
C LEU A 186 -1.33 22.62 -8.88
N ASP A 187 -1.43 21.85 -9.96
CA ASP A 187 -2.26 22.20 -11.12
C ASP A 187 -3.72 22.38 -10.72
N GLN A 188 -4.23 21.45 -9.91
CA GLN A 188 -5.58 21.55 -9.39
C GLN A 188 -5.74 22.79 -8.49
N THR A 189 -4.78 23.06 -7.60
CA THR A 189 -4.81 24.29 -6.78
C THR A 189 -4.76 25.56 -7.61
N ILE A 190 -3.91 25.62 -8.64
CA ILE A 190 -3.80 26.79 -9.53
C ILE A 190 -5.09 26.99 -10.31
N ALA A 191 -5.73 25.90 -10.76
CA ALA A 191 -7.06 25.97 -11.38
C ALA A 191 -8.11 26.50 -10.39
N ASP A 192 -8.18 25.93 -9.18
CA ASP A 192 -9.09 26.35 -8.11
C ASP A 192 -8.90 27.84 -7.76
N MET A 193 -7.64 28.31 -7.69
CA MET A 193 -7.29 29.71 -7.42
C MET A 193 -7.68 30.66 -8.55
N LYS A 194 -7.64 30.22 -9.82
CA LYS A 194 -8.06 31.02 -10.97
C LYS A 194 -9.58 31.15 -11.05
N THR A 195 -10.32 30.12 -10.64
CA THR A 195 -11.78 30.08 -10.74
C THR A 195 -12.50 30.54 -9.46
N GLY A 196 -11.80 30.60 -8.32
CA GLY A 196 -12.40 30.81 -7.01
C GLY A 196 -11.55 31.65 -6.06
N ASN A 197 -11.82 31.49 -4.75
CA ASN A 197 -11.08 32.22 -3.72
C ASN A 197 -9.72 31.55 -3.44
N TYR A 198 -8.66 32.36 -3.46
CA TYR A 198 -7.29 31.96 -3.18
C TYR A 198 -7.13 31.23 -1.83
N GLU A 199 -7.72 31.74 -0.74
CA GLU A 199 -7.58 31.12 0.58
C GLU A 199 -8.24 29.73 0.62
N ASN A 200 -9.45 29.61 0.09
CA ASN A 200 -10.18 28.34 0.05
C ASN A 200 -9.45 27.31 -0.82
N ALA A 201 -8.86 27.73 -1.94
CA ALA A 201 -8.07 26.85 -2.79
C ALA A 201 -6.82 26.31 -2.07
N LEU A 202 -6.14 27.16 -1.29
CA LEU A 202 -5.01 26.73 -0.46
C LEU A 202 -5.42 25.79 0.68
N LEU A 203 -6.56 26.05 1.32
CA LEU A 203 -7.13 25.14 2.33
C LEU A 203 -7.51 23.79 1.72
N HIS A 204 -8.12 23.79 0.53
CA HIS A 204 -8.40 22.55 -0.20
C HIS A 204 -7.11 21.78 -0.51
N PHE A 205 -6.07 22.47 -0.97
CA PHE A 205 -4.75 21.88 -1.19
C PHE A 205 -4.14 21.25 0.07
N GLU A 206 -4.25 21.93 1.22
CA GLU A 206 -3.85 21.38 2.52
C GLU A 206 -4.62 20.08 2.84
N THR A 207 -5.95 20.10 2.68
CA THR A 207 -6.78 18.92 2.98
C THR A 207 -6.54 17.73 2.04
N ARG A 208 -6.17 17.98 0.77
CA ARG A 208 -5.88 16.92 -0.21
C ARG A 208 -4.59 16.17 0.12
N ILE A 209 -3.54 16.88 0.54
CA ILE A 209 -2.24 16.26 0.87
C ILE A 209 -2.23 15.73 2.32
N GLY A 210 -2.84 16.47 3.27
CA GLY A 210 -2.97 16.05 4.66
C GLY A 210 -1.62 15.85 5.39
N SER A 211 -0.62 16.66 5.04
CA SER A 211 0.70 16.67 5.68
C SER A 211 0.86 17.88 6.60
N PRO A 212 1.29 17.69 7.87
CA PRO A 212 1.47 18.80 8.80
C PRO A 212 2.53 19.79 8.32
N MET A 213 3.59 19.33 7.65
CA MET A 213 4.62 20.20 7.10
C MET A 213 4.07 21.12 6.00
N LEU A 214 3.09 20.63 5.22
CA LEU A 214 2.44 21.45 4.21
C LEU A 214 1.50 22.47 4.86
N SER A 215 0.74 22.06 5.89
CA SER A 215 -0.15 22.95 6.64
C SER A 215 0.55 24.22 7.12
N ASP A 216 1.79 24.10 7.61
CA ASP A 216 2.57 25.26 8.07
C ASP A 216 2.94 26.19 6.90
N VAL A 217 3.34 25.62 5.75
CA VAL A 217 3.60 26.39 4.52
C VAL A 217 2.34 27.12 4.04
N ILE A 218 1.18 26.46 4.07
CA ILE A 218 -0.09 27.03 3.64
C ILE A 218 -0.56 28.16 4.56
N ARG A 219 -0.42 28.03 5.88
CA ARG A 219 -0.68 29.13 6.82
C ARG A 219 0.18 30.34 6.52
N GLY A 220 1.46 30.14 6.19
CA GLY A 220 2.35 31.21 5.77
C GLY A 220 1.91 31.87 4.46
N LEU A 221 1.47 31.09 3.47
CA LEU A 221 0.94 31.62 2.22
C LEU A 221 -0.36 32.41 2.40
N ILE A 222 -1.26 31.95 3.29
CA ILE A 222 -2.50 32.67 3.62
C ILE A 222 -2.18 33.99 4.32
N GLY A 223 -1.24 33.99 5.28
CA GLY A 223 -0.76 35.22 5.91
C GLY A 223 -0.17 36.21 4.89
N ALA A 224 0.58 35.69 3.92
CA ALA A 224 1.15 36.51 2.86
C ALA A 224 0.09 37.10 1.92
N LEU A 225 -0.97 36.34 1.60
CA LEU A 225 -2.14 36.83 0.85
C LEU A 225 -2.87 37.95 1.60
N ARG A 226 -2.90 37.90 2.93
CA ARG A 226 -3.49 38.94 3.79
C ARG A 226 -2.62 40.20 3.95
N GLY A 227 -1.41 40.17 3.39
CA GLY A 227 -0.47 41.30 3.41
C GLY A 227 0.52 41.30 4.57
N ASP A 228 0.51 40.26 5.41
CA ASP A 228 1.47 40.13 6.51
C ASP A 228 2.88 39.84 5.98
N ASP A 229 3.91 40.36 6.66
CA ASP A 229 5.28 40.01 6.37
C ASP A 229 5.63 38.63 6.93
N GLN A 230 5.46 37.62 6.07
CA GLN A 230 5.70 36.21 6.42
C GLN A 230 7.16 35.78 6.15
N ARG A 231 8.09 36.69 5.84
CA ARG A 231 9.48 36.34 5.53
C ARG A 231 10.18 35.61 6.69
N MET A 232 10.04 36.15 7.90
CA MET A 232 10.60 35.53 9.10
C MET A 232 9.93 34.18 9.41
N TYR A 233 8.62 34.07 9.15
CA TYR A 233 7.86 32.84 9.31
C TYR A 233 8.35 31.73 8.36
N PHE A 234 8.53 32.04 7.08
CA PHE A 234 9.09 31.09 6.11
C PHE A 234 10.54 30.71 6.42
N LYS A 235 11.34 31.65 6.93
CA LYS A 235 12.71 31.36 7.38
C LYS A 235 12.74 30.38 8.56
N MET A 236 11.83 30.56 9.53
CA MET A 236 11.65 29.64 10.66
C MET A 236 11.20 28.26 10.18
N ILE A 237 10.15 28.17 9.35
CA ILE A 237 9.67 26.90 8.80
C ILE A 237 10.77 26.17 8.03
N CYS A 238 11.52 26.86 7.16
CA CYS A 238 12.60 26.23 6.41
C CYS A 238 13.70 25.69 7.31
N PHE A 239 13.99 26.39 8.42
CA PHE A 239 14.94 25.93 9.43
C PHE A 239 14.41 24.68 10.16
N ASP A 240 13.17 24.72 10.62
CA ASP A 240 12.53 23.59 11.31
C ASP A 240 12.46 22.34 10.42
N MET A 241 12.13 22.50 9.14
CA MET A 241 12.12 21.41 8.17
C MET A 241 13.51 20.79 7.98
N ARG A 242 14.56 21.61 7.90
CA ARG A 242 15.95 21.12 7.86
C ARG A 242 16.35 20.39 9.14
N GLN A 243 15.91 20.88 10.30
CA GLN A 243 16.18 20.23 11.57
C GLN A 243 15.47 18.87 11.68
N ILE A 244 14.23 18.77 11.20
CA ILE A 244 13.48 17.51 11.09
C ILE A 244 14.21 16.53 10.18
N GLU A 245 14.69 16.98 9.03
CA GLU A 245 15.44 16.14 8.08
C GLU A 245 16.76 15.63 8.70
N GLN A 246 17.52 16.49 9.37
CA GLN A 246 18.71 16.09 10.11
C GLN A 246 18.41 15.09 11.23
N ASN A 247 17.31 15.27 11.95
CA ASN A 247 16.88 14.34 12.99
C ASN A 247 16.46 12.98 12.39
N ASN A 248 15.83 12.98 11.20
CA ASN A 248 15.50 11.76 10.49
C ASN A 248 16.76 11.03 9.99
N LEU A 249 17.74 11.75 9.43
CA LEU A 249 19.03 11.19 9.05
C LEU A 249 19.78 10.60 10.26
N LYS A 250 19.77 11.29 11.41
CA LYS A 250 20.32 10.76 12.67
C LYS A 250 19.59 9.50 13.13
N LYS A 251 18.26 9.45 13.05
CA LYS A 251 17.46 8.25 13.36
C LYS A 251 17.75 7.10 12.40
N GLU A 252 17.96 7.37 11.12
CA GLU A 252 18.33 6.35 10.13
C GLU A 252 19.75 5.84 10.39
N ALA A 253 20.70 6.72 10.66
CA ALA A 253 22.06 6.36 11.07
C ALA A 253 22.05 5.50 12.35
N ALA A 254 21.23 5.86 13.34
CA ALA A 254 21.07 5.10 14.58
C ALA A 254 20.43 3.71 14.39
N LYS A 255 19.73 3.46 13.28
CA LYS A 255 19.19 2.13 12.93
C LYS A 255 20.21 1.21 12.26
N ARG A 256 21.27 1.75 11.64
CA ARG A 256 22.36 0.98 11.01
C ARG A 256 23.08 0.04 12.00
N PRO A 257 23.47 0.44 13.22
CA PRO A 257 24.16 -0.46 14.14
C PRO A 257 23.29 -1.64 14.59
N LYS A 258 21.97 -1.46 14.75
CA LYS A 258 21.06 -2.57 15.12
C LYS A 258 20.93 -3.65 14.04
N LYS A 259 21.11 -3.31 12.76
CA LYS A 259 21.16 -4.31 11.67
C LYS A 259 22.49 -5.08 11.69
N ILE A 260 23.59 -4.38 11.90
CA ILE A 260 24.94 -4.99 12.02
C ILE A 260 24.97 -5.96 13.22
N GLN A 261 24.37 -5.57 14.35
CA GLN A 261 24.27 -6.41 15.53
C GLN A 261 23.47 -7.70 15.30
N ARG A 262 22.37 -7.66 14.52
CA ARG A 262 21.61 -8.87 14.18
C ARG A 262 22.41 -9.84 13.33
N TYR A 263 23.12 -9.34 12.30
CA TYR A 263 23.98 -10.19 11.47
C TYR A 263 25.18 -10.73 12.25
N SER A 264 25.77 -9.91 13.12
CA SER A 264 26.86 -10.33 14.01
C SER A 264 26.42 -11.43 14.99
N MET A 265 25.24 -11.31 15.62
CA MET A 265 24.69 -12.39 16.46
C MET A 265 24.42 -13.68 15.67
N MET A 266 23.89 -13.57 14.45
CA MET A 266 23.63 -14.74 13.61
C MET A 266 24.92 -15.49 13.23
N MET A 267 25.99 -14.75 12.94
CA MET A 267 27.32 -15.32 12.67
C MET A 267 27.91 -16.02 13.91
N LEU A 268 27.77 -15.41 15.10
CA LEU A 268 28.19 -16.00 16.37
C LEU A 268 27.48 -17.32 16.66
N ILE A 269 26.16 -17.39 16.42
CA ILE A 269 25.39 -18.63 16.57
C ILE A 269 25.85 -19.70 15.57
N CYS A 270 26.11 -19.33 14.31
CA CYS A 270 26.66 -20.27 13.33
C CYS A 270 28.02 -20.83 13.76
N ILE A 271 28.93 -19.98 14.25
CA ILE A 271 30.25 -20.40 14.75
C ILE A 271 30.08 -21.37 15.95
N MET A 272 29.19 -21.05 16.89
CA MET A 272 28.92 -21.89 18.04
C MET A 272 28.40 -23.28 17.64
N ILE A 273 27.52 -23.35 16.63
CA ILE A 273 26.99 -24.61 16.11
C ILE A 273 28.09 -25.45 15.46
N ILE A 274 28.99 -24.84 14.68
CA ILE A 274 30.12 -25.55 14.04
C ILE A 274 30.99 -26.23 15.11
N TYR A 275 31.37 -25.48 16.16
CA TYR A 275 32.17 -26.05 17.25
C TYR A 275 31.44 -27.14 18.03
N LEU A 276 30.14 -26.97 18.29
CA LEU A 276 29.34 -27.98 18.97
C LEU A 276 29.31 -29.30 18.18
N VAL A 277 29.14 -29.22 16.85
CA VAL A 277 29.16 -30.40 15.98
C VAL A 277 30.52 -31.09 16.00
N VAL A 278 31.63 -30.33 15.88
CA VAL A 278 32.99 -30.89 15.95
C VAL A 278 33.23 -31.58 17.29
N LEU A 279 32.86 -30.93 18.39
CA LEU A 279 33.03 -31.46 19.74
C LEU A 279 32.20 -32.73 19.95
N CYS A 280 30.95 -32.77 19.47
CA CYS A 280 30.13 -33.98 19.48
C CYS A 280 30.74 -35.11 18.65
N THR A 281 31.30 -34.83 17.47
CA THR A 281 31.95 -35.86 16.65
C THR A 281 33.21 -36.40 17.30
N GLU A 282 34.01 -35.57 17.96
CA GLU A 282 35.21 -36.03 18.67
C GLU A 282 34.88 -36.80 19.95
N VAL A 283 33.85 -36.38 20.70
CA VAL A 283 33.39 -37.10 21.90
C VAL A 283 32.82 -38.46 21.54
N LEU A 284 32.03 -38.56 20.46
CA LEU A 284 31.52 -39.85 20.00
C LEU A 284 32.63 -40.74 19.41
N GLY A 285 33.61 -40.16 18.71
CA GLY A 285 34.78 -40.89 18.22
C GLY A 285 35.68 -41.41 19.35
N SER A 286 35.89 -40.61 20.40
CA SER A 286 36.68 -40.99 21.58
C SER A 286 35.95 -41.99 22.48
N LEU A 287 34.62 -41.90 22.61
CA LEU A 287 33.80 -42.93 23.26
C LEU A 287 33.75 -44.23 22.44
N GLY A 288 33.67 -44.14 21.10
CA GLY A 288 33.73 -45.30 20.21
C GLY A 288 35.07 -46.03 20.27
N ALA A 289 36.18 -45.30 20.47
CA ALA A 289 37.52 -45.87 20.69
C ALA A 289 37.72 -46.47 22.11
N PHE A 290 36.84 -46.14 23.06
CA PHE A 290 36.86 -46.69 24.42
C PHE A 290 35.95 -47.92 24.60
N PHE A 291 34.99 -48.13 23.70
CA PHE A 291 33.98 -49.21 23.76
C PHE A 291 34.05 -50.20 22.58
N GLY A 292 35.01 -50.07 21.67
CA GLY A 292 35.34 -51.05 20.62
C GLY A 292 36.72 -51.65 20.83
#